data_AF-A0A517RP84-F1
#
_entry.id   AF-A0A517RP84-F1
#
_cell.length_a   1.000
_cell.length_b   1.000
_cell.length_c   1.000
_cell.angle_alpha   90.00
_cell.angle_beta   90.00
_cell.angle_gamma   90.00
#
_symmetry.space_group_name_H-M   'P 1'
#
loop_
_entity.id
_entity.type
_entity.pdbx_description
1 polymer ?
#
loop_
_entity_poly.entity_id
_entity_poly.type
_entity_poly.pdbx_seq_one_letter_code
_entity_poly.pdbx_strand_id
1 'polypeptide(L)'
;MKREASAATSLAAEFRMRRWARINYVSADLRKETWNPIVLDEMRMKDQEMREAKDNSMNVRVSSMYVPLAPGVTCRIDEPHEEASTPHILKMQDPSTRYLRQLATELIDD
;
A
#
# COMPACT_ATOMS: atom_id res chain seq x y z
N MET A 1 41.14 -19.43 -20.73
CA MET A 1 40.48 -18.68 -19.63
C MET A 1 39.94 -19.69 -18.64
N LYS A 2 40.61 -19.88 -17.50
CA LYS A 2 40.25 -20.92 -16.50
C LYS A 2 39.11 -20.39 -15.61
N ARG A 3 37.89 -20.88 -15.83
CA ARG A 3 36.80 -20.86 -14.83
C ARG A 3 36.77 -22.23 -14.17
N GLU A 4 37.73 -22.50 -13.30
CA GLU A 4 37.67 -23.71 -12.47
C GLU A 4 37.64 -23.29 -11.01
N ALA A 5 36.74 -23.94 -10.26
CA ALA A 5 36.49 -23.80 -8.83
C ALA A 5 35.45 -22.75 -8.37
N SER A 6 34.27 -22.68 -9.00
CA SER A 6 33.07 -22.61 -8.14
C SER A 6 32.90 -23.99 -7.52
N ALA A 7 33.65 -24.29 -6.46
CA ALA A 7 33.36 -25.42 -5.59
C ALA A 7 31.85 -25.42 -5.38
N ALA A 8 31.18 -26.56 -5.58
CA ALA A 8 29.73 -26.71 -5.59
C ALA A 8 29.10 -26.11 -4.32
N THR A 9 28.92 -24.79 -4.32
CA THR A 9 28.49 -24.03 -3.17
C THR A 9 26.99 -24.21 -3.22
N SER A 10 26.45 -24.90 -2.22
CA SER A 10 25.01 -25.15 -2.19
C SER A 10 24.27 -23.83 -2.29
N LEU A 11 23.13 -23.83 -2.98
CA LEU A 11 22.33 -22.62 -3.21
C LEU A 11 22.05 -21.85 -1.90
N ALA A 12 21.83 -22.57 -0.80
CA ALA A 12 21.65 -21.98 0.52
C ALA A 12 22.91 -21.24 1.03
N ALA A 13 24.11 -21.77 0.79
CA ALA A 13 25.35 -21.11 1.17
C ALA A 13 25.60 -19.85 0.31
N GLU A 14 25.30 -19.91 -0.98
CA GLU A 14 25.34 -18.73 -1.86
C GLU A 14 24.40 -17.62 -1.38
N PHE A 15 23.12 -17.94 -1.08
CA PHE A 15 22.18 -16.95 -0.58
C PHE A 15 22.63 -16.31 0.73
N ARG A 16 23.22 -17.09 1.64
CA ARG A 16 23.79 -16.54 2.88
C ARG A 16 24.93 -15.57 2.60
N MET A 17 25.83 -15.90 1.67
CA MET A 17 26.93 -15.03 1.27
C MET A 17 26.43 -13.74 0.61
N ARG A 18 25.47 -13.83 -0.32
CA ARG A 18 24.85 -12.66 -0.94
C ARG A 18 24.16 -11.76 0.09
N ARG A 19 23.40 -12.36 1.02
CA ARG A 19 22.77 -11.62 2.13
C ARG A 19 23.82 -10.90 2.98
N TRP A 20 24.89 -11.59 3.34
CA TRP A 20 25.98 -11.00 4.11
C TRP A 20 26.65 -9.84 3.37
N ALA A 21 26.90 -10.00 2.06
CA ALA A 21 27.50 -8.98 1.21
C ALA A 21 26.64 -7.71 1.13
N ARG A 22 25.30 -7.85 1.03
CA ARG A 22 24.37 -6.72 1.03
C ARG A 22 24.38 -5.94 2.35
N ILE A 23 24.48 -6.65 3.49
CA ILE A 23 24.50 -6.05 4.84
C ILE A 23 25.84 -5.35 5.10
N ASN A 24 26.95 -6.01 4.74
CA ASN A 24 28.32 -5.54 4.99
C ASN A 24 28.92 -4.92 3.73
N TYR A 25 28.13 -4.10 3.04
CA TYR A 25 28.53 -3.51 1.77
C TYR A 25 29.70 -2.52 1.95
N VAL A 26 30.66 -2.57 1.03
CA VAL A 26 31.81 -1.66 1.01
C VAL A 26 32.05 -1.15 -0.42
N SER A 27 32.55 0.09 -0.55
CA SER A 27 32.94 0.70 -1.84
C SER A 27 34.07 -0.07 -2.53
N ALA A 28 34.21 0.10 -3.85
CA ALA A 28 35.17 -0.63 -4.67
C ALA A 28 36.62 -0.51 -4.16
N ASP A 29 37.02 0.65 -3.66
CA ASP A 29 38.39 0.95 -3.22
C ASP A 29 38.82 0.14 -1.98
N LEU A 30 37.85 -0.32 -1.20
CA LEU A 30 38.09 -1.06 0.04
C LEU A 30 37.93 -2.58 -0.14
N ARG A 31 37.58 -3.03 -1.35
CA ARG A 31 37.41 -4.46 -1.64
C ARG A 31 38.77 -5.11 -1.88
N LYS A 32 38.95 -6.29 -1.30
CA LYS A 32 40.12 -7.13 -1.58
C LYS A 32 39.74 -8.16 -2.64
N GLU A 33 40.56 -8.30 -3.68
CA GLU A 33 40.37 -9.32 -4.73
C GLU A 33 40.42 -10.75 -4.17
N THR A 34 40.96 -10.94 -2.97
CA THR A 34 41.02 -12.22 -2.27
C THR A 34 39.68 -12.65 -1.64
N TRP A 35 38.65 -11.80 -1.69
CA TRP A 35 37.32 -12.15 -1.18
C TRP A 35 36.59 -13.15 -2.07
N ASN A 36 35.53 -13.76 -1.52
CA ASN A 36 34.73 -14.72 -2.25
C ASN A 36 34.06 -14.06 -3.48
N PRO A 37 34.10 -14.69 -4.68
CA PRO A 37 33.55 -14.11 -5.90
C PRO A 37 32.04 -13.80 -5.80
N ILE A 38 31.26 -14.61 -5.07
CA ILE A 38 29.82 -14.37 -4.85
C ILE A 38 29.61 -13.04 -4.11
N VAL A 39 30.46 -12.74 -3.13
CA VAL A 39 30.39 -11.49 -2.35
C VAL A 39 30.76 -10.30 -3.23
N LEU A 40 31.84 -10.42 -4.01
CA LEU A 40 32.28 -9.36 -4.92
C LEU A 40 31.25 -9.07 -6.02
N ASP A 41 30.65 -10.13 -6.58
CA ASP A 41 29.58 -10.02 -7.58
C ASP A 41 28.34 -9.34 -7.00
N GLU A 42 27.90 -9.73 -5.81
CA GLU A 42 26.74 -9.12 -5.15
C GLU A 42 26.98 -7.65 -4.80
N MET A 43 28.18 -7.29 -4.32
CA MET A 43 28.51 -5.89 -4.06
C MET A 43 28.54 -5.06 -5.35
N ARG A 44 29.03 -5.63 -6.46
CA ARG A 44 28.99 -4.98 -7.78
C ARG A 44 27.56 -4.79 -8.28
N MET A 45 26.67 -5.77 -8.09
CA MET A 45 25.25 -5.61 -8.41
C MET A 45 24.61 -4.50 -7.58
N LYS A 46 24.95 -4.40 -6.29
CA LYS A 46 24.47 -3.32 -5.42
C LYS A 46 24.99 -1.94 -5.86
N ASP A 47 26.22 -1.85 -6.36
CA ASP A 47 26.75 -0.61 -6.95
C ASP A 47 25.90 -0.17 -8.15
N GLN A 48 25.55 -1.13 -9.01
CA GLN A 48 24.70 -0.89 -10.18
C GLN A 48 23.31 -0.41 -9.76
N GLU A 49 22.67 -1.11 -8.83
CA GLU A 49 21.35 -0.74 -8.29
C GLU A 49 21.36 0.69 -7.72
N MET A 50 22.43 1.09 -7.01
CA MET A 50 22.56 2.43 -6.45
C MET A 50 22.70 3.51 -7.54
N ARG A 51 23.42 3.21 -8.64
CA ARG A 51 23.52 4.10 -9.80
C ARG A 51 22.18 4.23 -10.50
N GLU A 52 21.53 3.12 -10.78
CA GLU A 52 20.20 3.09 -11.40
C GLU A 52 19.16 3.81 -10.55
N ALA A 53 19.19 3.66 -9.22
CA ALA A 53 18.31 4.39 -8.32
C ALA A 53 18.55 5.91 -8.37
N LYS A 54 19.80 6.35 -8.55
CA LYS A 54 20.12 7.77 -8.72
C LYS A 54 19.60 8.31 -10.05
N ASP A 55 19.80 7.57 -11.14
CA ASP A 55 19.35 7.94 -12.48
C ASP A 55 17.81 7.93 -12.56
N ASN A 56 17.19 6.89 -11.98
CA ASN A 56 15.75 6.79 -11.84
C ASN A 56 15.21 7.88 -10.91
N SER A 57 15.92 8.30 -9.86
CA SER A 57 15.44 9.39 -8.99
C SER A 57 15.25 10.72 -9.75
N MET A 58 16.01 10.99 -10.81
CA MET A 58 15.78 12.18 -11.65
C MET A 58 14.62 11.98 -12.64
N ASN A 59 14.48 10.80 -13.24
CA ASN A 59 13.47 10.54 -14.28
C ASN A 59 12.10 10.07 -13.73
N VAL A 60 12.09 9.41 -12.57
CA VAL A 60 10.90 8.81 -11.92
C VAL A 60 10.22 9.79 -10.98
N ARG A 61 10.91 10.73 -10.31
CA ARG A 61 10.22 11.70 -9.42
C ARG A 61 9.29 12.65 -10.18
N VAL A 62 9.57 12.93 -11.45
CA VAL A 62 8.67 13.73 -12.29
C VAL A 62 7.47 12.92 -12.77
N SER A 63 7.59 11.59 -12.89
CA SER A 63 6.52 10.71 -13.44
C SER A 63 5.76 9.90 -12.39
N SER A 64 6.31 9.64 -11.20
CA SER A 64 5.77 8.72 -10.18
C SER A 64 5.01 9.42 -9.05
N MET A 65 5.02 10.75 -8.98
CA MET A 65 4.15 11.51 -8.07
C MET A 65 2.88 12.01 -8.76
N TYR A 66 2.78 11.83 -10.09
CA TYR A 66 1.59 12.16 -10.85
C TYR A 66 0.75 10.90 -11.05
N VAL A 67 -0.25 10.70 -10.21
CA VAL A 67 -1.35 9.76 -10.45
C VAL A 67 -2.46 10.59 -11.12
N PRO A 68 -2.72 10.43 -12.43
CA PRO A 68 -3.88 11.05 -13.04
C PRO A 68 -5.11 10.45 -12.36
N LEU A 69 -5.81 11.23 -11.53
CA LEU A 69 -7.15 10.90 -11.10
C LEU A 69 -7.97 10.78 -12.38
N ALA A 70 -8.47 9.57 -12.67
CA ALA A 70 -9.18 9.30 -13.91
C ALA A 70 -10.28 10.36 -14.11
N PRO A 71 -10.22 11.21 -15.14
CA PRO A 71 -11.34 12.08 -15.44
C PRO A 71 -12.33 11.23 -16.23
N GLY A 72 -13.55 11.00 -15.74
CA GLY A 72 -14.50 10.31 -16.62
C GLY A 72 -15.87 9.89 -16.11
N VAL A 73 -16.25 10.07 -14.84
CA VAL A 73 -17.67 10.02 -14.50
C VAL A 73 -17.97 11.08 -13.46
N THR A 74 -18.69 12.09 -13.91
CA THR A 74 -19.31 13.15 -13.13
C THR A 74 -19.78 12.61 -11.79
N CYS A 75 -19.38 13.23 -10.69
CA CYS A 75 -20.15 13.14 -9.44
C CYS A 75 -21.61 13.43 -9.82
N ARG A 76 -22.45 12.39 -9.88
CA ARG A 76 -23.88 12.57 -10.05
C ARG A 76 -24.34 13.08 -8.70
N ILE A 77 -24.59 14.38 -8.64
CA ILE A 77 -25.27 14.97 -7.50
C ILE A 77 -26.69 14.42 -7.58
N ASP A 78 -26.98 13.41 -6.76
CA ASP A 78 -28.33 12.89 -6.62
C ASP A 78 -29.24 14.01 -6.11
N GLU A 79 -30.49 14.02 -6.56
CA GLU A 79 -31.50 14.96 -6.07
C GLU A 79 -31.57 14.84 -4.53
N PRO A 80 -31.77 15.93 -3.78
CA PRO A 80 -31.98 15.83 -2.34
C PRO A 80 -33.00 14.73 -2.05
N HIS A 81 -32.59 13.78 -1.22
CA HIS A 81 -33.46 12.70 -0.77
C HIS A 81 -34.74 13.30 -0.19
N GLU A 82 -35.90 12.70 -0.48
CA GLU A 82 -37.13 13.06 0.23
C GLU A 82 -36.83 13.09 1.74
N GLU A 83 -37.28 14.15 2.40
CA GLU A 83 -37.03 14.36 3.83
C GLU A 83 -37.36 13.07 4.59
N ALA A 84 -36.34 12.47 5.19
CA ALA A 84 -36.52 11.23 5.91
C ALA A 84 -37.61 11.42 6.97
N SER A 85 -38.63 10.57 6.94
CA SER A 85 -39.72 10.63 7.91
C SER A 85 -39.15 10.63 9.32
N THR A 86 -39.68 11.50 10.19
CA THR A 86 -39.18 11.68 11.55
C THR A 86 -39.00 10.33 12.25
N PRO A 87 -37.86 10.12 12.92
CA PRO A 87 -37.57 8.85 13.58
C PRO A 87 -38.65 8.52 14.61
N HIS A 88 -38.96 7.23 14.74
CA HIS A 88 -40.06 6.73 15.58
C HIS A 88 -40.00 7.26 17.01
N ILE A 89 -38.78 7.43 17.55
CA ILE A 89 -38.55 7.90 18.91
C ILE A 89 -39.06 9.33 19.14
N LEU A 90 -39.06 10.18 18.11
CA LEU A 90 -39.56 11.55 18.19
C LEU A 90 -41.08 11.60 17.98
N LYS A 91 -41.64 10.71 17.15
CA LYS A 91 -43.10 10.60 16.94
C LYS A 91 -43.85 10.22 18.22
N MET A 92 -43.23 9.48 19.13
CA MET A 92 -43.80 9.10 20.42
C MET A 92 -43.79 10.21 21.48
N GLN A 93 -42.97 11.25 21.26
CA GLN A 93 -42.85 12.38 22.19
C GLN A 93 -43.85 13.50 21.87
N ASP A 94 -44.48 13.45 20.69
CA ASP A 94 -45.53 14.39 20.30
C ASP A 94 -46.80 14.14 21.12
N PRO A 95 -47.31 15.12 21.90
CA PRO A 95 -48.54 14.97 22.66
C PRO A 95 -49.76 14.68 21.77
N SER A 96 -49.75 15.08 20.50
CA SER A 96 -50.85 14.85 19.57
C SER A 96 -51.01 13.36 19.19
N THR A 97 -49.93 12.58 19.15
CA THR A 97 -49.99 11.14 18.85
C THR A 97 -50.53 10.33 20.03
N ARG A 98 -50.33 10.79 21.27
CA ARG A 98 -50.96 10.18 22.45
C ARG A 98 -52.47 10.32 22.42
N TYR A 99 -52.97 11.50 22.08
CA TYR A 99 -54.40 11.78 22.03
C TYR A 99 -55.11 10.93 20.96
N LEU A 100 -54.52 10.82 19.76
CA LEU A 100 -55.05 9.94 18.70
C LEU A 100 -55.04 8.46 19.09
N ARG A 101 -54.02 8.02 19.85
CA ARG A 101 -53.97 6.65 20.36
C ARG A 101 -55.05 6.39 21.39
N GLN A 102 -55.31 7.34 22.29
CA GLN A 102 -56.38 7.27 23.30
C GLN A 102 -57.76 7.21 22.66
N LEU A 103 -58.05 8.10 21.71
CA LEU A 103 -59.31 8.08 20.95
C LEU A 103 -59.49 6.79 20.14
N ALA A 104 -58.41 6.25 19.56
CA ALA A 104 -58.46 4.97 18.85
C ALA A 104 -58.77 3.79 19.78
N THR A 105 -58.30 3.81 21.04
CA THR A 105 -58.71 2.84 22.06
C THR A 105 -60.16 3.03 22.49
N GLU A 106 -60.64 4.26 22.67
CA GLU A 106 -62.03 4.54 23.06
C GLU A 106 -63.04 4.16 21.97
N LEU A 107 -62.67 4.23 20.69
CA LEU A 107 -63.53 3.80 19.56
C LEU A 107 -63.64 2.29 19.37
N ILE A 108 -62.83 1.49 20.08
CA ILE A 108 -62.80 0.02 19.96
C ILE A 108 -63.64 -0.66 21.05
N ASP A 109 -64.09 0.09 22.06
CA ASP A 109 -64.85 -0.41 23.22
C ASP A 109 -66.37 -0.05 23.20
N ASP A 110 -66.93 0.34 22.05
CA ASP A 110 -68.39 0.41 21.78
C ASP A 110 -68.86 -0.70 20.80
#